data_AF-A0A7S4VVP7-F1
#
_entry.id   AF-A0A7S4VVP7-F1
#
_cell.length_a   1.000
_cell.length_b   1.000
_cell.length_c   1.000
_cell.angle_alpha   90.00
_cell.angle_beta   90.00
_cell.angle_gamma   90.00
#
_symmetry.space_group_name_H-M   'P 1'
#
loop_
_entity.id
_entity.type
_entity.pdbx_description
1 polymer ?
#
loop_
_entity_poly.entity_id
_entity_poly.type
_entity_poly.pdbx_seq_one_letter_code
_entity_poly.pdbx_strand_id
1 'polypeptide(L)'
;MYHQCNSRQCHHTEALNDNGPQQLCGWRESTMQDAEELWLQTFSAYRIQFACVHVGKYTPKSKRKVMWHFGLKNVASLQSGKVGSDCAVEEIKIQLIWSIVSGRIQVLWNDRDITHIFPTSALKRCSRCCGSAPVAQLDWKLPSGRTFQILAHSVALAGVNQYDLLIDGQSFFTLPVASQLGNGGYTAPAKYTPVTSKILHEESYCVPNYIADIDSKDSCDSDIDEVFENFEGDVKYNTKCSLDYHHTPSMDLHVIPPSHQDDIKFVRQYQCPKDELCQADELQSNSYKVAHLETLRNDVTSLIPCAESIMSQAIIAAFSEERLFSLPQMASSTKDEASDDAIRFETYVMWRTCKWLELNGRIRHTTHFHREKIAFIQSEVNNIVMNVRYKLLSPSAASRIIHSLAAMLSLDLAVPLPQDTIILTGMRKSVTCNHLRNYLKECGDIKAVGVQRGQHGFG
;
A
#
# COMPACT_ATOMS: atom_id res chain seq x y z
N MET A 1 -59.95 26.93 40.00
CA MET A 1 -59.99 27.28 41.43
C MET A 1 -58.62 27.79 41.82
N TYR A 2 -58.59 29.04 42.28
CA TYR A 2 -57.43 29.78 42.75
C TYR A 2 -56.84 29.16 44.02
N HIS A 3 -55.51 29.17 44.16
CA HIS A 3 -54.88 29.25 45.47
C HIS A 3 -53.89 30.42 45.50
N GLN A 4 -54.30 31.43 46.28
CA GLN A 4 -53.55 32.56 46.80
C GLN A 4 -52.79 32.16 48.09
N CYS A 5 -51.97 33.11 48.56
CA CYS A 5 -51.29 33.27 49.86
C CYS A 5 -49.90 32.63 49.98
N ASN A 6 -48.87 33.26 50.54
CA ASN A 6 -48.70 34.54 51.26
C ASN A 6 -47.21 34.91 51.18
N SER A 7 -46.83 36.16 50.91
CA SER A 7 -46.52 37.19 51.91
C SER A 7 -45.51 36.75 52.99
N ARG A 8 -44.27 37.26 52.90
CA ARG A 8 -43.46 37.73 54.03
C ARG A 8 -42.34 38.66 53.56
N GLN A 9 -42.47 39.92 53.95
CA GLN A 9 -41.39 40.91 54.00
C GLN A 9 -40.38 40.52 55.07
N CYS A 10 -39.09 40.68 54.77
CA CYS A 10 -38.06 41.03 55.75
C CYS A 10 -37.16 42.11 55.13
N HIS A 11 -37.17 43.28 55.77
CA HIS A 11 -36.20 44.33 55.57
C HIS A 11 -34.84 43.88 56.13
N HIS A 12 -33.76 44.11 55.38
CA HIS A 12 -32.47 44.44 55.97
C HIS A 12 -31.69 45.33 55.00
N THR A 13 -31.54 46.58 55.40
CA THR A 13 -30.50 47.52 54.99
C THR A 13 -29.15 47.01 55.44
N GLU A 14 -28.16 46.96 54.55
CA GLU A 14 -26.77 47.23 54.89
C GLU A 14 -26.01 47.66 53.62
N ALA A 15 -25.44 48.86 53.72
CA ALA A 15 -24.59 49.47 52.72
C ALA A 15 -23.17 48.94 52.88
N LEU A 16 -22.59 48.39 51.81
CA LEU A 16 -21.16 48.16 51.69
C LEU A 16 -20.67 48.77 50.39
N ASN A 17 -19.80 49.77 50.56
CA ASN A 17 -18.88 50.29 49.56
C ASN A 17 -18.10 49.14 48.93
N ASP A 18 -18.22 48.97 47.62
CA ASP A 18 -17.31 48.12 46.85
C ASP A 18 -16.68 48.97 45.74
N ASN A 19 -15.50 49.51 46.03
CA ASN A 19 -14.59 50.08 45.04
C ASN A 19 -13.91 48.90 44.32
N GLY A 20 -14.63 48.26 43.40
CA GLY A 20 -14.05 47.27 42.51
C GLY A 20 -13.06 47.92 41.54
N PRO A 21 -11.87 47.34 41.31
CA PRO A 21 -10.96 47.81 40.29
C PRO A 21 -11.64 47.58 38.93
N GLN A 22 -11.90 48.67 38.20
CA GLN A 22 -12.20 48.62 36.77
C GLN A 22 -10.96 48.10 36.03
N GLN A 23 -10.78 46.78 36.05
CA GLN A 23 -9.88 46.10 35.15
C GLN A 23 -10.58 46.07 33.80
N LEU A 24 -10.31 47.12 33.02
CA LEU A 24 -10.62 47.20 31.60
C LEU A 24 -10.05 45.95 30.92
N CYS A 25 -10.89 44.93 30.75
CA CYS A 25 -10.72 43.92 29.72
C CYS A 25 -10.85 44.63 28.38
N GLY A 26 -9.78 45.30 27.96
CA GLY A 26 -9.59 45.75 26.60
C GLY A 26 -9.47 44.52 25.72
N TRP A 27 -10.61 43.94 25.33
CA TRP A 27 -10.71 43.17 24.11
C TRP A 27 -10.36 44.15 23.00
N ARG A 28 -9.07 44.26 22.70
CA ARG A 28 -8.59 44.89 21.48
C ARG A 28 -9.30 44.13 20.38
N GLU A 29 -10.24 44.78 19.69
CA GLU A 29 -10.78 44.30 18.43
C GLU A 29 -9.57 44.07 17.53
N SER A 30 -9.12 42.81 17.46
CA SER A 30 -8.08 42.41 16.54
C SER A 30 -8.69 42.64 15.17
N THR A 31 -8.20 43.69 14.51
CA THR A 31 -8.70 44.11 13.21
C THR A 31 -8.50 42.93 12.24
N MET A 32 -9.38 42.75 11.25
CA MET A 32 -9.22 41.67 10.24
C MET A 32 -7.81 41.60 9.63
N GLN A 33 -7.08 42.73 9.62
CA GLN A 33 -5.69 42.83 9.19
C GLN A 33 -4.71 42.01 10.05
N ASP A 34 -4.88 41.95 11.37
CA ASP A 34 -4.02 41.15 12.26
C ASP A 34 -4.21 39.65 12.00
N ALA A 35 -5.44 39.23 11.69
CA ALA A 35 -5.77 37.84 11.36
C ALA A 35 -5.22 37.42 9.99
N GLU A 36 -5.22 38.34 9.02
CA GLU A 36 -4.68 38.13 7.67
C GLU A 36 -3.14 38.06 7.69
N GLU A 37 -2.48 38.89 8.50
CA GLU A 37 -1.03 38.86 8.69
C GLU A 37 -0.58 37.57 9.42
N LEU A 38 -1.36 37.11 10.41
CA LEU A 38 -1.14 35.81 11.06
C LEU A 38 -1.29 34.66 10.06
N TRP A 39 -2.28 34.72 9.17
CA TRP A 39 -2.53 33.68 8.15
C TRP A 39 -1.38 33.56 7.15
N LEU A 40 -0.83 34.69 6.70
CA LEU A 40 0.35 34.73 5.83
C LEU A 40 1.58 34.13 6.51
N GLN A 41 1.70 34.20 7.84
CA GLN A 41 2.77 33.55 8.59
C GLN A 41 2.52 32.07 8.89
N THR A 42 1.26 31.64 9.01
CA THR A 42 0.94 30.33 9.63
C THR A 42 1.22 29.13 8.72
N PHE A 43 1.09 29.25 7.39
CA PHE A 43 1.19 28.10 6.48
C PHE A 43 2.34 28.23 5.51
N SER A 44 3.37 27.40 5.56
CA SER A 44 4.53 27.52 4.66
C SER A 44 4.43 26.64 3.39
N ALA A 45 3.38 25.80 3.31
CA ALA A 45 3.21 24.75 2.30
C ALA A 45 1.75 24.58 1.84
N TYR A 46 1.56 23.91 0.71
CA TYR A 46 0.27 23.53 0.14
C TYR A 46 0.28 22.10 -0.38
N ARG A 47 -0.86 21.42 -0.33
CA ARG A 47 -1.01 20.03 -0.77
C ARG A 47 -1.16 19.93 -2.29
N ILE A 48 -0.48 18.94 -2.89
CA ILE A 48 -0.66 18.54 -4.29
C ILE A 48 -1.31 17.16 -4.36
N GLN A 49 -0.66 16.13 -3.83
CA GLN A 49 -1.11 14.73 -3.98
C GLN A 49 -0.70 13.85 -2.80
N PHE A 50 -1.58 12.93 -2.42
CA PHE A 50 -1.27 11.84 -1.51
C PHE A 50 -1.52 10.50 -2.20
N ALA A 51 -0.64 9.54 -1.99
CA ALA A 51 -0.83 8.17 -2.45
C ALA A 51 -0.27 7.15 -1.45
N CYS A 52 -0.98 6.04 -1.27
CA CYS A 52 -0.51 4.91 -0.48
C CYS A 52 -0.72 3.61 -1.26
N VAL A 53 0.36 2.89 -1.53
CA VAL A 53 0.37 1.68 -2.34
C VAL A 53 1.01 0.54 -1.55
N HIS A 54 0.44 -0.65 -1.69
CA HIS A 54 0.97 -1.89 -1.12
C HIS A 54 2.04 -2.45 -2.07
N VAL A 55 3.28 -2.64 -1.61
CA VAL A 55 4.43 -3.02 -2.47
C VAL A 55 5.13 -4.30 -1.99
N GLY A 56 4.48 -5.11 -1.15
CA GLY A 56 5.04 -6.35 -0.62
C GLY A 56 5.02 -7.48 -1.65
N LYS A 57 6.19 -8.07 -1.96
CA LYS A 57 6.33 -9.16 -2.95
C LYS A 57 5.49 -10.40 -2.62
N TYR A 58 5.50 -10.84 -1.37
CA TYR A 58 4.86 -12.11 -0.94
C TYR A 58 3.54 -11.91 -0.22
N THR A 59 3.36 -10.75 0.42
CA THR A 59 2.15 -10.43 1.17
C THR A 59 1.91 -8.94 0.94
N PRO A 60 0.87 -8.54 0.18
CA PRO A 60 0.61 -7.13 -0.11
C PRO A 60 0.56 -6.29 1.17
N LYS A 61 0.08 -6.89 2.28
CA LYS A 61 0.00 -6.27 3.60
C LYS A 61 1.35 -6.06 4.31
N SER A 62 2.48 -6.61 3.86
CA SER A 62 3.75 -6.52 4.61
C SER A 62 4.59 -5.27 4.32
N LYS A 63 4.43 -4.63 3.15
CA LYS A 63 5.22 -3.46 2.75
C LYS A 63 4.33 -2.35 2.18
N ARG A 64 4.55 -1.11 2.61
CA ARG A 64 3.82 0.08 2.20
C ARG A 64 4.75 1.05 1.50
N LYS A 65 4.27 1.70 0.45
CA LYS A 65 4.87 2.87 -0.18
C LYS A 65 3.88 4.01 -0.03
N VAL A 66 4.17 4.96 0.85
CA VAL A 66 3.38 6.17 1.07
C VAL A 66 4.09 7.33 0.40
N MET A 67 3.35 8.21 -0.25
CA MET A 67 3.88 9.35 -0.97
C MET A 67 3.06 10.59 -0.64
N TRP A 68 3.75 11.64 -0.24
CA TRP A 68 3.22 12.98 -0.07
C TRP A 68 3.90 13.89 -1.09
N HIS A 69 3.08 14.60 -1.86
CA HIS A 69 3.52 15.61 -2.79
C HIS A 69 2.87 16.94 -2.37
N PHE A 70 3.69 17.92 -2.04
CA PHE A 70 3.28 19.24 -1.59
C PHE A 70 4.21 20.27 -2.21
N GLY A 71 3.81 21.53 -2.24
CA GLY A 71 4.70 22.60 -2.62
C GLY A 71 4.86 23.65 -1.52
N LEU A 72 5.88 24.47 -1.67
CA LEU A 72 6.15 25.62 -0.82
C LEU A 72 5.60 26.88 -1.47
N LYS A 73 5.00 27.74 -0.65
CA LYS A 73 4.43 29.00 -1.13
C LYS A 73 5.50 30.08 -1.28
N ASN A 74 5.32 30.94 -2.26
CA ASN A 74 6.09 32.16 -2.43
C ASN A 74 5.46 33.27 -1.58
N VAL A 75 6.09 33.58 -0.45
CA VAL A 75 5.60 34.64 0.45
C VAL A 75 5.54 35.99 -0.26
N ALA A 76 6.52 36.31 -1.11
CA ALA A 76 6.54 37.57 -1.86
C ALA A 76 5.40 37.65 -2.89
N SER A 77 5.07 36.55 -3.56
CA SER A 77 3.95 36.54 -4.52
C SER A 77 2.61 36.69 -3.82
N LEU A 78 2.42 36.05 -2.67
CA LEU A 78 1.22 36.23 -1.84
C LEU A 78 1.08 37.67 -1.35
N GLN A 79 2.18 38.29 -0.89
CA GLN A 79 2.18 39.69 -0.48
C GLN A 79 1.86 40.64 -1.65
N SER A 80 2.20 40.26 -2.89
CA SER A 80 1.82 41.03 -4.08
C SER A 80 0.38 40.79 -4.56
N GLY A 81 -0.44 40.03 -3.81
CA GLY A 81 -1.82 39.74 -4.17
C GLY A 81 -2.00 38.71 -5.28
N LYS A 82 -0.95 37.94 -5.62
CA LYS A 82 -1.07 36.82 -6.56
C LYS A 82 -1.84 35.67 -5.91
N VAL A 83 -2.47 34.86 -6.75
CA VAL A 83 -3.32 33.74 -6.32
C VAL A 83 -3.00 32.47 -7.10
N GLY A 84 -3.40 31.32 -6.55
CA GLY A 84 -3.31 30.04 -7.25
C GLY A 84 -1.88 29.57 -7.49
N SER A 85 -1.61 29.11 -8.72
CA SER A 85 -0.31 28.57 -9.16
C SER A 85 0.81 29.61 -9.17
N ASP A 86 0.48 30.90 -9.28
CA ASP A 86 1.49 31.97 -9.28
C ASP A 86 2.19 32.13 -7.92
N CYS A 87 1.62 31.53 -6.87
CA CYS A 87 2.18 31.47 -5.53
C CYS A 87 2.98 30.20 -5.27
N ALA A 88 3.09 29.27 -6.23
CA ALA A 88 3.92 28.07 -6.10
C ALA A 88 5.40 28.38 -6.37
N VAL A 89 6.32 27.89 -5.53
CA VAL A 89 7.78 28.00 -5.75
C VAL A 89 8.37 26.66 -6.12
N GLU A 90 8.36 25.76 -5.14
CA GLU A 90 9.10 24.50 -5.17
C GLU A 90 8.13 23.38 -4.78
N GLU A 91 8.10 22.34 -5.60
CA GLU A 91 7.36 21.12 -5.30
C GLU A 91 8.29 20.08 -4.69
N ILE A 92 7.84 19.47 -3.59
CA ILE A 92 8.59 18.52 -2.79
C ILE A 92 7.78 17.22 -2.71
N LYS A 93 8.46 16.13 -3.02
CA LYS A 93 7.94 14.77 -2.99
C LYS A 93 8.66 13.97 -1.93
N ILE A 94 7.93 13.59 -0.89
CA ILE A 94 8.42 12.70 0.17
C ILE A 94 7.79 11.32 -0.03
N GLN A 95 8.63 10.28 -0.08
CA GLN A 95 8.18 8.89 -0.15
C GLN A 95 8.68 8.10 1.06
N LEU A 96 7.76 7.43 1.76
CA LEU A 96 8.06 6.45 2.80
C LEU A 96 7.85 5.05 2.25
N ILE A 97 8.90 4.22 2.28
CA ILE A 97 8.81 2.79 2.01
C ILE A 97 9.02 2.06 3.34
N TRP A 98 7.95 1.44 3.86
CA TRP A 98 7.96 0.79 5.16
C TRP A 98 7.58 -0.69 5.07
N SER A 99 8.47 -1.56 5.53
CA SER A 99 8.17 -2.98 5.78
C SER A 99 7.62 -3.11 7.20
N ILE A 100 6.31 -3.38 7.33
CA ILE A 100 5.62 -3.56 8.61
C ILE A 100 6.19 -4.77 9.36
N VAL A 101 6.50 -5.86 8.64
CA VAL A 101 6.99 -7.10 9.23
C VAL A 101 8.43 -6.96 9.74
N SER A 102 9.33 -6.43 8.90
CA SER A 102 10.75 -6.32 9.28
C SER A 102 11.07 -5.01 10.01
N GLY A 103 10.13 -4.08 10.09
CA GLY A 103 10.33 -2.72 10.61
C GLY A 103 11.32 -1.88 9.79
N ARG A 104 11.76 -2.33 8.61
CA ARG A 104 12.72 -1.60 7.78
C ARG A 104 12.01 -0.42 7.12
N ILE A 105 12.63 0.75 7.21
CA ILE A 105 12.12 1.98 6.61
C ILE A 105 13.16 2.54 5.65
N GLN A 106 12.67 3.07 4.53
CA GLN A 106 13.43 3.91 3.62
C GLN A 106 12.61 5.17 3.35
N VAL A 107 13.25 6.34 3.42
CA VAL A 107 12.63 7.64 3.13
C VAL A 107 13.35 8.28 1.95
N LEU A 108 12.59 8.67 0.93
CA LEU A 108 13.10 9.41 -0.21
C LEU A 108 12.56 10.84 -0.20
N TRP A 109 13.44 11.80 -0.45
CA TRP A 109 13.15 13.22 -0.65
C TRP A 109 13.51 13.58 -2.09
N ASN A 110 12.51 13.96 -2.90
CA ASN A 110 12.68 14.20 -4.34
C ASN A 110 13.46 13.06 -5.03
N ASP A 111 13.03 11.82 -4.75
CA ASP A 111 13.62 10.57 -5.24
C ASP A 111 15.08 10.31 -4.80
N ARG A 112 15.64 11.10 -3.86
CA ARG A 112 16.93 10.86 -3.20
C ARG A 112 16.74 10.21 -1.83
N ASP A 113 17.51 9.16 -1.54
CA ASP A 113 17.43 8.46 -0.26
C ASP A 113 18.03 9.29 0.89
N ILE A 114 17.20 9.68 1.85
CA ILE A 114 17.58 10.42 3.06
C ILE A 114 17.52 9.57 4.32
N THR A 115 17.38 8.25 4.19
CA THR A 115 17.21 7.32 5.31
C THR A 115 18.36 7.39 6.31
N HIS A 116 19.57 7.69 5.83
CA HIS A 116 20.79 7.81 6.63
C HIS A 116 20.77 8.96 7.63
N ILE A 117 19.88 9.96 7.45
CA ILE A 117 19.75 11.11 8.36
C ILE A 117 19.04 10.69 9.66
N PHE A 118 18.21 9.64 9.61
CA PHE A 118 17.49 9.15 10.78
C PHE A 118 18.38 8.21 11.59
N PRO A 119 18.58 8.46 12.89
CA PRO A 119 19.35 7.54 13.71
C PRO A 119 18.60 6.21 13.78
N THR A 120 19.33 5.10 13.78
CA THR A 120 18.77 3.73 13.87
C THR A 120 17.86 3.57 15.12
N SER A 121 18.05 4.42 16.14
CA SER A 121 17.23 4.49 17.35
C SER A 121 15.91 5.26 17.19
N ALA A 122 15.78 6.17 16.23
CA ALA A 122 14.51 6.86 15.91
C ALA A 122 13.48 5.90 15.29
N LEU A 123 13.94 4.78 14.74
CA LEU A 123 13.13 3.61 14.45
C LEU A 123 12.76 2.88 15.74
N LYS A 124 12.03 3.56 16.65
CA LYS A 124 11.50 2.96 17.87
C LYS A 124 10.54 1.84 17.49
N ARG A 125 11.08 0.62 17.38
CA ARG A 125 10.26 -0.59 17.45
C ARG A 125 9.73 -0.64 18.87
N CYS A 126 8.46 -0.30 19.06
CA CYS A 126 7.73 -0.77 20.24
C CYS A 126 7.49 -2.27 20.03
N SER A 127 8.56 -3.07 20.00
CA SER A 127 8.46 -4.51 19.87
C SER A 127 8.43 -5.11 21.26
N ARG A 128 7.26 -5.61 21.62
CA ARG A 128 6.99 -6.76 22.53
C ARG A 128 6.44 -6.48 23.92
N CYS A 129 6.48 -5.28 24.49
CA CYS A 129 6.07 -5.14 25.90
C CYS A 129 4.67 -4.55 26.13
N CYS A 130 4.03 -4.00 25.11
CA CYS A 130 2.72 -3.36 25.24
C CYS A 130 2.00 -3.56 23.92
N GLY A 131 0.83 -4.20 23.90
CA GLY A 131 0.05 -4.60 22.72
C GLY A 131 -0.36 -3.50 21.72
N SER A 132 0.28 -2.33 21.78
CA SER A 132 0.21 -1.27 20.79
C SER A 132 0.73 -1.73 19.42
N ALA A 133 0.00 -1.36 18.37
CA ALA A 133 0.40 -1.59 17.00
C ALA A 133 1.72 -0.84 16.69
N PRO A 134 2.66 -1.42 15.91
CA PRO A 134 3.88 -0.73 15.50
C PRO A 134 3.60 0.65 14.89
N VAL A 135 4.34 1.67 15.38
CA VAL A 135 4.31 3.04 14.87
C VAL A 135 5.72 3.43 14.43
N ALA A 136 5.83 3.98 13.24
CA ALA A 136 7.04 4.62 12.74
C ALA A 136 6.87 6.14 12.88
N GLN A 137 7.79 6.75 13.62
CA GLN A 137 7.87 8.20 13.81
C GLN A 137 9.26 8.66 13.41
N LEU A 138 9.35 9.57 12.45
CA LEU A 138 10.61 10.09 11.94
C LEU A 138 10.52 11.61 11.92
N ASP A 139 11.49 12.30 12.50
CA ASP A 139 11.55 13.75 12.51
C ASP A 139 12.92 14.23 11.99
N TRP A 140 12.90 15.34 11.24
CA TRP A 140 14.11 16.01 10.79
C TRP A 140 13.87 17.51 10.60
N LYS A 141 14.95 18.28 10.59
CA LYS A 141 14.93 19.72 10.39
C LYS A 141 15.85 20.09 9.24
N LEU A 142 15.39 20.99 8.38
CA LEU A 142 16.23 21.58 7.33
C LEU A 142 17.08 22.73 7.91
N PRO A 143 18.19 23.11 7.23
CA PRO A 143 18.97 24.29 7.58
C PRO A 143 18.14 25.58 7.61
N SER A 144 17.04 25.64 6.85
CA SER A 144 16.08 26.74 6.86
C SER A 144 15.26 26.86 8.16
N GLY A 145 15.44 25.95 9.12
CA GLY A 145 14.68 25.87 10.35
C GLY A 145 13.33 25.13 10.24
N ARG A 146 12.92 24.77 9.01
CA ARG A 146 11.68 24.02 8.78
C ARG A 146 11.76 22.62 9.35
N THR A 147 10.66 22.16 9.90
CA THR A 147 10.57 20.85 10.56
C THR A 147 9.63 19.92 9.81
N PHE A 148 10.04 18.66 9.69
CA PHE A 148 9.26 17.62 9.03
C PHE A 148 9.14 16.44 9.97
N GLN A 149 7.94 15.85 10.02
CA GLN A 149 7.71 14.65 10.82
C GLN A 149 6.79 13.69 10.07
N ILE A 150 7.22 12.44 9.89
CA ILE A 150 6.39 11.36 9.37
C ILE A 150 5.81 10.59 10.55
N LEU A 151 4.49 10.38 10.54
CA LEU A 151 3.76 9.52 11.46
C LEU A 151 3.12 8.39 10.65
N ALA A 152 3.50 7.15 10.93
CA ALA A 152 2.99 5.99 10.20
C ALA A 152 2.60 4.86 11.16
N HIS A 153 1.31 4.56 11.18
CA HIS A 153 0.71 3.50 11.98
C HIS A 153 0.55 2.23 11.14
N SER A 154 0.91 1.08 11.70
CA SER A 154 0.74 -0.21 11.02
C SER A 154 -0.74 -0.61 10.89
N VAL A 155 -1.60 -0.05 11.74
CA VAL A 155 -3.05 -0.24 11.78
C VAL A 155 -3.72 1.13 11.78
N ALA A 156 -4.82 1.30 11.04
CA ALA A 156 -5.60 2.53 11.07
C ALA A 156 -6.29 2.68 12.43
N LEU A 157 -6.12 3.83 13.07
CA LEU A 157 -6.78 4.18 14.33
C LEU A 157 -7.98 5.09 14.01
N ALA A 158 -9.09 4.93 14.73
CA ALA A 158 -10.25 5.78 14.53
C ALA A 158 -9.90 7.25 14.80
N GLY A 159 -10.26 8.14 13.86
CA GLY A 159 -10.01 9.58 13.99
C GLY A 159 -8.56 10.03 13.74
N VAL A 160 -7.62 9.11 13.45
CA VAL A 160 -6.23 9.46 13.16
C VAL A 160 -5.84 8.95 11.77
N ASN A 161 -5.18 9.80 10.99
CA ASN A 161 -4.62 9.39 9.70
C ASN A 161 -3.60 8.28 9.92
N GLN A 162 -3.78 7.14 9.26
CA GLN A 162 -2.83 6.03 9.36
C GLN A 162 -1.41 6.43 8.95
N TYR A 163 -1.30 7.31 7.94
CA TYR A 163 -0.04 7.88 7.50
C TYR A 163 -0.21 9.38 7.39
N ASP A 164 0.60 10.13 8.12
CA ASP A 164 0.61 11.59 8.09
C ASP A 164 2.02 12.12 7.94
N LEU A 165 2.11 13.31 7.34
CA LEU A 165 3.32 14.10 7.23
C LEU A 165 3.01 15.45 7.87
N LEU A 166 3.71 15.78 8.95
CA LEU A 166 3.63 17.08 9.58
C LEU A 166 4.72 17.98 8.99
N ILE A 167 4.33 19.15 8.50
CA ILE A 167 5.21 20.21 7.98
C ILE A 167 5.05 21.39 8.94
N ASP A 168 6.13 21.77 9.62
CA ASP A 168 6.11 22.80 10.67
C ASP A 168 5.04 22.54 11.75
N GLY A 169 4.85 21.25 12.09
CA GLY A 169 3.85 20.80 13.07
C GLY A 169 2.44 20.63 12.52
N GLN A 170 2.19 20.96 11.25
CA GLN A 170 0.86 20.86 10.63
C GLN A 170 0.71 19.64 9.74
N SER A 171 -0.40 18.92 9.89
CA SER A 171 -0.75 17.78 9.03
C SER A 171 -0.85 18.17 7.55
N PHE A 172 -0.27 17.35 6.69
CA PHE A 172 -0.39 17.43 5.26
C PHE A 172 -1.86 17.48 4.80
N PHE A 173 -2.76 16.83 5.54
CA PHE A 173 -4.18 16.80 5.20
C PHE A 173 -4.92 18.10 5.52
N THR A 174 -4.34 18.95 6.37
CA THR A 174 -4.86 20.28 6.72
C THR A 174 -4.16 21.41 5.97
N LEU A 175 -3.28 21.09 5.02
CA LEU A 175 -2.70 22.08 4.11
C LEU A 175 -3.72 22.50 3.03
N PRO A 176 -3.73 23.78 2.62
CA PRO A 176 -4.54 24.24 1.50
C PRO A 176 -4.10 23.57 0.20
N VAL A 177 -5.00 23.47 -0.78
CA VAL A 177 -4.61 23.10 -2.17
C VAL A 177 -4.12 24.34 -2.93
N ALA A 178 -3.38 24.14 -4.03
CA ALA A 178 -2.81 25.24 -4.81
C ALA A 178 -3.86 26.31 -5.23
N SER A 179 -5.07 25.91 -5.62
CA SER A 179 -6.15 26.83 -6.00
C SER A 179 -6.72 27.67 -4.85
N GLN A 180 -6.40 27.33 -3.61
CA GLN A 180 -6.81 28.07 -2.41
C GLN A 180 -5.75 29.10 -1.97
N LEU A 181 -4.58 29.12 -2.59
CA LEU A 181 -3.52 30.07 -2.25
C LEU A 181 -3.92 31.50 -2.65
N GLY A 182 -3.80 32.44 -1.71
CA GLY A 182 -4.11 33.86 -1.91
C GLY A 182 -5.60 34.19 -1.92
N ASN A 183 -6.48 33.20 -1.98
CA ASN A 183 -7.91 33.39 -1.81
C ASN A 183 -8.21 33.44 -0.30
N GLY A 184 -8.51 34.62 0.25
CA GLY A 184 -8.76 34.86 1.68
C GLY A 184 -9.93 34.08 2.31
N GLY A 185 -10.51 33.10 1.61
CA GLY A 185 -11.54 32.20 2.10
C GLY A 185 -11.04 30.88 2.71
N TYR A 186 -9.72 30.63 2.78
CA TYR A 186 -9.22 29.42 3.44
C TYR A 186 -9.16 29.57 4.96
N THR A 187 -10.23 29.16 5.63
CA THR A 187 -10.21 28.94 7.08
C THR A 187 -9.50 27.62 7.36
N ALA A 188 -8.25 27.71 7.83
CA ALA A 188 -7.55 26.51 8.26
C ALA A 188 -8.32 25.83 9.38
N PRO A 189 -8.48 24.49 9.35
CA PRO A 189 -9.02 23.78 10.49
C PRO A 189 -8.15 24.04 11.71
N ALA A 190 -8.77 24.06 12.90
CA ALA A 190 -8.08 24.28 14.17
C ALA A 190 -6.77 23.46 14.24
N LYS A 191 -5.69 24.07 14.77
CA LYS A 191 -4.35 23.48 14.82
C LYS A 191 -4.46 22.00 15.20
N TYR A 192 -3.93 21.15 14.34
CA TYR A 192 -3.84 19.72 14.60
C TYR A 192 -3.02 19.53 15.88
N THR A 193 -3.69 19.23 16.98
CA THR A 193 -3.04 18.67 18.16
C THR A 193 -2.86 17.19 17.87
N PRO A 194 -1.64 16.73 17.54
CA PRO A 194 -1.40 15.30 17.44
C PRO A 194 -1.87 14.68 18.74
N VAL A 195 -2.75 13.66 18.65
CA VAL A 195 -3.09 12.82 19.79
C VAL A 195 -1.80 12.13 20.18
N THR A 196 -0.99 12.79 21.00
CA THR A 196 0.24 12.23 21.52
C THR A 196 -0.17 11.00 22.31
N SER A 197 0.58 9.92 22.11
CA SER A 197 0.37 8.60 22.70
C SER A 197 0.24 8.58 24.23
N LYS A 198 0.41 9.73 24.91
CA LYS A 198 0.10 9.90 26.33
C LYS A 198 -1.38 9.70 26.65
N ILE A 199 -2.31 10.13 25.78
CA ILE A 199 -3.77 10.00 26.07
C ILE A 199 -4.27 8.58 25.82
N LEU A 200 -3.67 7.84 24.87
CA LEU A 200 -4.04 6.45 24.59
C LEU A 200 -3.46 5.42 25.57
N HIS A 201 -2.61 5.84 26.53
CA HIS A 201 -2.06 4.95 27.53
C HIS A 201 -2.96 4.77 28.77
N GLU A 202 -3.92 5.68 29.01
CA GLU A 202 -4.82 5.61 30.18
C GLU A 202 -6.16 4.91 29.91
N GLU A 203 -6.61 4.79 28.65
CA GLU A 203 -7.89 4.13 28.31
C GLU A 203 -7.72 2.74 27.65
N SER A 204 -6.76 1.95 28.15
CA SER A 204 -6.67 0.53 27.79
C SER A 204 -7.75 -0.25 28.57
N TYR A 205 -8.95 -0.34 28.00
CA TYR A 205 -9.91 -1.38 28.38
C TYR A 205 -9.32 -2.74 28.02
N CYS A 206 -8.98 -3.53 29.05
CA CYS A 206 -8.69 -4.95 28.89
C CYS A 206 -9.92 -5.62 28.28
N VAL A 207 -9.85 -5.98 27.00
CA VAL A 207 -10.83 -6.87 26.37
C VAL A 207 -10.60 -8.27 26.97
N PRO A 208 -11.58 -8.89 27.65
CA PRO A 208 -11.41 -10.24 28.16
C PRO A 208 -11.26 -11.21 26.98
N ASN A 209 -10.23 -12.05 27.04
CA ASN A 209 -10.11 -13.22 26.18
C ASN A 209 -11.29 -14.16 26.45
N TYR A 210 -12.25 -14.21 25.53
CA TYR A 210 -13.18 -15.33 25.42
C TYR A 210 -12.41 -16.51 24.83
N ILE A 211 -11.75 -17.28 25.69
CA ILE A 211 -11.49 -18.70 25.44
C ILE A 211 -12.77 -19.39 25.88
N ALA A 212 -13.53 -19.92 24.92
CA ALA A 212 -14.63 -20.80 25.24
C ALA A 212 -14.04 -22.14 25.70
N ASP A 213 -14.07 -22.35 27.01
CA ASP A 213 -14.13 -23.68 27.60
C ASP A 213 -15.41 -24.36 27.08
N ILE A 214 -15.24 -25.41 26.27
CA ILE A 214 -16.28 -26.43 26.10
C ILE A 214 -15.74 -27.64 26.83
N ASP A 215 -16.19 -27.77 28.07
CA ASP A 215 -15.99 -28.94 28.89
C ASP A 215 -17.16 -29.91 28.74
N SER A 216 -16.87 -31.17 29.05
CA SER A 216 -17.63 -32.39 28.76
C SER A 216 -19.10 -32.44 29.19
N LYS A 217 -19.94 -33.15 28.42
CA LYS A 217 -20.53 -34.47 28.77
C LYS A 217 -21.64 -34.87 27.78
N ASP A 218 -21.51 -36.08 27.25
CA ASP A 218 -22.55 -37.10 27.01
C ASP A 218 -21.95 -38.10 26.01
N SER A 219 -21.39 -39.23 26.47
CA SER A 219 -22.11 -40.48 26.77
C SER A 219 -22.88 -40.99 25.56
N CYS A 220 -22.26 -41.88 24.77
CA CYS A 220 -22.89 -43.07 24.19
C CYS A 220 -21.78 -43.99 23.63
N ASP A 221 -21.71 -45.17 24.23
CA ASP A 221 -21.00 -46.36 23.76
C ASP A 221 -21.41 -46.76 22.35
N SER A 222 -20.45 -47.22 21.53
CA SER A 222 -20.40 -48.58 20.97
C SER A 222 -19.31 -48.69 19.87
N ASP A 223 -18.32 -49.53 20.18
CA ASP A 223 -17.78 -50.60 19.33
C ASP A 223 -17.57 -50.31 17.84
N ILE A 224 -16.33 -50.00 17.45
CA ILE A 224 -15.67 -50.66 16.31
C ILE A 224 -14.19 -50.84 16.67
N ASP A 225 -13.85 -52.08 17.02
CA ASP A 225 -12.50 -52.60 17.00
C ASP A 225 -11.95 -52.72 15.56
N GLU A 226 -10.63 -52.65 15.51
CA GLU A 226 -9.75 -53.44 14.63
C GLU A 226 -9.15 -52.83 13.34
N VAL A 227 -7.82 -52.95 13.31
CA VAL A 227 -6.86 -52.94 12.19
C VAL A 227 -6.35 -51.56 11.74
N PHE A 228 -5.21 -51.14 12.30
CA PHE A 228 -3.92 -51.17 11.57
C PHE A 228 -2.75 -50.94 12.54
N GLU A 229 -2.01 -52.02 12.75
CA GLU A 229 -0.72 -52.07 13.42
C GLU A 229 0.41 -51.44 12.58
N ASN A 230 1.38 -50.87 13.30
CA ASN A 230 2.81 -50.78 13.01
C ASN A 230 3.31 -49.83 11.92
N PHE A 231 3.80 -48.66 12.36
CA PHE A 231 5.09 -48.12 11.91
C PHE A 231 5.64 -47.14 12.97
N GLU A 232 6.37 -47.66 13.96
CA GLU A 232 7.25 -46.86 14.82
C GLU A 232 8.57 -46.62 14.08
N GLY A 233 8.89 -45.34 13.86
CA GLY A 233 10.17 -44.88 13.34
C GLY A 233 10.62 -43.66 14.13
N ASP A 234 11.40 -43.91 15.18
CA ASP A 234 12.04 -42.90 16.02
C ASP A 234 13.04 -42.05 15.21
N VAL A 235 12.76 -40.74 15.06
CA VAL A 235 13.75 -39.75 14.63
C VAL A 235 14.03 -38.79 15.78
N LYS A 236 15.12 -39.05 16.50
CA LYS A 236 15.70 -38.13 17.49
C LYS A 236 16.34 -36.93 16.78
N TYR A 237 15.77 -35.74 16.95
CA TYR A 237 16.47 -34.50 16.62
C TYR A 237 17.31 -34.04 17.81
N ASN A 238 18.63 -34.11 17.62
CA ASN A 238 19.63 -33.57 18.52
C ASN A 238 20.01 -32.17 18.03
N THR A 239 19.61 -31.12 18.75
CA THR A 239 20.07 -29.75 18.50
C THR A 239 20.68 -29.17 19.76
N LYS A 240 22.00 -29.30 19.85
CA LYS A 240 22.87 -28.56 20.77
C LYS A 240 23.82 -27.74 19.88
N CYS A 241 23.51 -26.45 19.70
CA CYS A 241 24.46 -25.47 19.16
C CYS A 241 24.78 -24.48 20.26
N SER A 242 25.92 -24.72 20.92
CA SER A 242 26.65 -23.71 21.70
C SER A 242 27.50 -22.92 20.70
N LEU A 243 27.43 -21.59 20.74
CA LEU A 243 28.30 -20.71 19.94
C LEU A 243 28.99 -19.76 20.91
N ASP A 244 30.24 -20.07 21.19
CA ASP A 244 31.14 -19.27 22.00
C ASP A 244 31.61 -18.03 21.22
N TYR A 245 31.64 -16.91 21.93
CA TYR A 245 32.20 -15.63 21.48
C TYR A 245 33.72 -15.66 21.56
N HIS A 246 34.42 -15.34 20.46
CA HIS A 246 35.81 -14.90 20.52
C HIS A 246 36.10 -13.69 19.61
N HIS A 247 36.63 -12.66 20.28
CA HIS A 247 37.60 -11.63 19.88
C HIS A 247 37.39 -10.77 18.62
N THR A 248 37.20 -9.47 18.91
CA THR A 248 37.50 -8.32 18.06
C THR A 248 39.02 -8.05 18.00
N PRO A 249 39.60 -7.66 16.86
CA PRO A 249 40.86 -6.95 16.82
C PRO A 249 40.65 -5.43 16.66
N SER A 250 41.42 -4.70 17.46
CA SER A 250 41.63 -3.25 17.47
C SER A 250 42.20 -2.77 16.12
N MET A 251 41.71 -1.63 15.62
CA MET A 251 42.36 -0.90 14.53
C MET A 251 42.81 0.47 15.04
N ASP A 252 44.12 0.62 15.17
CA ASP A 252 44.80 1.89 15.41
C ASP A 252 44.95 2.67 14.11
N LEU A 253 44.58 3.95 14.16
CA LEU A 253 44.83 4.94 13.11
C LEU A 253 46.31 5.36 13.14
N HIS A 254 47.03 5.13 12.04
CA HIS A 254 48.28 5.83 11.74
C HIS A 254 48.07 6.89 10.65
N VAL A 255 48.40 8.13 11.00
CA VAL A 255 48.47 9.30 10.14
C VAL A 255 49.85 9.36 9.49
N ILE A 256 49.93 9.53 8.16
CA ILE A 256 51.17 9.87 7.43
C ILE A 256 50.84 10.99 6.40
N PRO A 257 51.68 12.04 6.26
CA PRO A 257 51.38 13.30 5.56
C PRO A 257 51.72 13.28 4.04
N PRO A 258 51.38 14.34 3.27
CA PRO A 258 51.51 14.32 1.82
C PRO A 258 52.86 14.88 1.34
N SER A 259 53.43 14.28 0.30
CA SER A 259 54.51 14.92 -0.46
C SER A 259 54.55 14.45 -1.93
N HIS A 260 54.69 15.46 -2.80
CA HIS A 260 55.35 15.54 -4.11
C HIS A 260 54.94 14.68 -5.33
N GLN A 261 54.36 15.38 -6.33
CA GLN A 261 54.92 15.66 -7.67
C GLN A 261 56.05 14.74 -8.20
N ASP A 262 55.84 14.01 -9.30
CA ASP A 262 56.15 14.41 -10.69
C ASP A 262 56.11 13.22 -11.68
N ASP A 263 55.73 13.55 -12.91
CA ASP A 263 56.25 13.06 -14.20
C ASP A 263 55.90 11.68 -14.86
N ILE A 264 55.30 11.83 -16.06
CA ILE A 264 55.77 11.33 -17.38
C ILE A 264 55.29 9.97 -17.94
N LYS A 265 54.52 10.12 -19.03
CA LYS A 265 54.42 9.35 -20.31
C LYS A 265 54.07 7.86 -20.28
N PHE A 266 52.90 7.54 -20.82
CA PHE A 266 52.75 6.42 -21.78
C PHE A 266 51.67 6.73 -22.82
N VAL A 267 52.11 7.05 -24.04
CA VAL A 267 51.28 7.08 -25.25
C VAL A 267 51.20 5.64 -25.76
N ARG A 268 50.00 5.05 -25.76
CA ARG A 268 49.68 3.89 -26.61
C ARG A 268 48.57 4.28 -27.56
N GLN A 269 48.93 4.37 -28.83
CA GLN A 269 48.02 4.32 -29.96
C GLN A 269 47.26 3.00 -29.91
N TYR A 270 45.93 3.08 -29.84
CA TYR A 270 45.06 1.99 -30.26
C TYR A 270 44.38 2.43 -31.56
N GLN A 271 44.81 1.81 -32.66
CA GLN A 271 44.06 1.79 -33.90
C GLN A 271 42.84 0.88 -33.71
N CYS A 272 41.66 1.46 -33.91
CA CYS A 272 40.38 0.76 -33.90
C CYS A 272 40.21 0.03 -35.24
N PRO A 273 39.90 -1.28 -35.27
CA PRO A 273 39.51 -1.96 -36.50
C PRO A 273 38.18 -1.41 -37.00
N LYS A 274 38.10 -1.13 -38.30
CA LYS A 274 36.85 -0.80 -39.00
C LYS A 274 36.00 -2.07 -39.11
N ASP A 275 35.20 -2.35 -38.09
CA ASP A 275 34.08 -3.27 -38.22
C ASP A 275 32.87 -2.49 -38.76
N GLU A 276 32.38 -2.95 -39.92
CA GLU A 276 31.10 -2.54 -40.50
C GLU A 276 29.97 -2.87 -39.51
N LEU A 277 29.57 -1.86 -38.73
CA LEU A 277 28.36 -1.89 -37.93
C LEU A 277 27.16 -1.97 -38.89
N CYS A 278 26.64 -3.17 -39.07
CA CYS A 278 25.32 -3.42 -39.61
C CYS A 278 24.31 -2.80 -38.62
N GLN A 279 23.91 -1.54 -38.85
CA GLN A 279 22.76 -0.93 -38.21
C GLN A 279 21.50 -1.66 -38.71
N ALA A 280 21.26 -2.85 -38.16
CA ALA A 280 19.97 -3.49 -38.24
C ALA A 280 18.97 -2.60 -37.50
N ASP A 281 18.12 -1.95 -38.29
CA ASP A 281 17.02 -1.08 -37.94
C ASP A 281 16.21 -1.59 -36.72
N GLU A 282 16.55 -1.11 -35.51
CA GLU A 282 15.91 -1.49 -34.24
C GLU A 282 14.39 -1.23 -34.22
N LEU A 283 13.88 -0.43 -35.16
CA LEU A 283 12.45 -0.16 -35.32
C LEU A 283 11.66 -1.37 -35.85
N GLN A 284 12.28 -2.30 -36.60
CA GLN A 284 11.58 -3.49 -37.10
C GLN A 284 11.39 -4.59 -36.04
N SER A 285 12.23 -4.60 -34.99
CA SER A 285 12.15 -5.54 -33.86
C SER A 285 10.88 -5.37 -33.01
N ASN A 286 10.29 -4.17 -32.99
CA ASN A 286 9.09 -3.88 -32.21
C ASN A 286 7.77 -4.31 -32.87
N SER A 287 7.77 -4.56 -34.18
CA SER A 287 6.57 -4.98 -34.93
C SER A 287 5.96 -6.29 -34.40
N TYR A 288 6.81 -7.26 -34.05
CA TYR A 288 6.36 -8.58 -33.57
C TYR A 288 5.70 -8.55 -32.18
N LYS A 289 6.06 -7.58 -31.33
CA LYS A 289 5.47 -7.46 -29.99
C LYS A 289 4.04 -6.93 -30.03
N VAL A 290 3.72 -6.13 -31.06
CA VAL A 290 2.39 -5.53 -31.24
C VAL A 290 1.39 -6.56 -31.75
N ALA A 291 1.80 -7.46 -32.66
CA ALA A 291 0.91 -8.45 -33.26
C ALA A 291 0.16 -9.32 -32.23
N HIS A 292 0.85 -9.83 -31.22
CA HIS A 292 0.23 -10.68 -30.18
C HIS A 292 -0.80 -9.94 -29.33
N LEU A 293 -0.55 -8.66 -29.04
CA LEU A 293 -1.45 -7.83 -28.25
C LEU A 293 -2.68 -7.40 -29.06
N GLU A 294 -2.53 -7.17 -30.36
CA GLU A 294 -3.66 -6.91 -31.24
C GLU A 294 -4.53 -8.15 -31.45
N THR A 295 -3.94 -9.35 -31.57
CA THR A 295 -4.72 -10.60 -31.56
C THR A 295 -5.53 -10.72 -30.27
N LEU A 296 -4.88 -10.54 -29.11
CA LEU A 296 -5.57 -10.57 -27.82
C LEU A 296 -6.68 -9.52 -27.74
N ARG A 297 -6.42 -8.29 -28.18
CA ARG A 297 -7.41 -7.20 -28.20
C ARG A 297 -8.64 -7.60 -29.01
N ASN A 298 -8.45 -8.08 -30.23
CA ASN A 298 -9.55 -8.47 -31.13
C ASN A 298 -10.35 -9.65 -30.55
N ASP A 299 -9.68 -10.64 -29.97
CA ASP A 299 -10.35 -11.78 -29.34
C ASP A 299 -11.21 -11.32 -28.14
N VAL A 300 -10.69 -10.40 -27.31
CA VAL A 300 -11.42 -9.91 -26.13
C VAL A 300 -12.56 -8.98 -26.50
N THR A 301 -12.36 -8.04 -27.43
CA THR A 301 -13.39 -7.08 -27.82
C THR A 301 -14.52 -7.70 -28.63
N SER A 302 -14.27 -8.81 -29.32
CA SER A 302 -15.32 -9.57 -30.00
C SER A 302 -16.21 -10.37 -29.04
N LEU A 303 -15.68 -10.76 -27.87
CA LEU A 303 -16.40 -11.59 -26.89
C LEU A 303 -17.07 -10.78 -25.77
N ILE A 304 -16.49 -9.64 -25.38
CA ILE A 304 -16.96 -8.83 -24.25
C ILE A 304 -17.35 -7.43 -24.75
N PRO A 305 -18.64 -7.09 -24.77
CA PRO A 305 -19.10 -5.74 -25.07
C PRO A 305 -18.41 -4.70 -24.17
N CYS A 306 -18.07 -3.55 -24.75
CA CYS A 306 -17.40 -2.44 -24.04
C CYS A 306 -15.98 -2.74 -23.52
N ALA A 307 -15.38 -3.90 -23.83
CA ALA A 307 -14.01 -4.20 -23.40
C ALA A 307 -12.94 -3.38 -24.13
N GLU A 308 -13.29 -2.65 -25.20
CA GLU A 308 -12.33 -1.86 -25.98
C GLU A 308 -11.59 -0.83 -25.13
N SER A 309 -12.30 -0.10 -24.26
CA SER A 309 -11.68 0.86 -23.36
C SER A 309 -10.73 0.18 -22.37
N ILE A 310 -11.12 -0.97 -21.83
CA ILE A 310 -10.33 -1.71 -20.83
C ILE A 310 -9.05 -2.25 -21.46
N MET A 311 -9.15 -2.84 -22.65
CA MET A 311 -8.02 -3.37 -23.41
C MET A 311 -7.07 -2.26 -23.87
N SER A 312 -7.60 -1.15 -24.39
CA SER A 312 -6.77 -0.02 -24.82
C SER A 312 -5.96 0.56 -23.66
N GLN A 313 -6.60 0.76 -22.50
CA GLN A 313 -5.91 1.21 -21.29
C GLN A 313 -4.87 0.21 -20.81
N ALA A 314 -5.16 -1.09 -20.88
CA ALA A 314 -4.22 -2.14 -20.47
C ALA A 314 -2.98 -2.20 -21.37
N ILE A 315 -3.15 -2.05 -22.69
CA ILE A 315 -2.04 -2.00 -23.64
C ILE A 315 -1.19 -0.75 -23.40
N ILE A 316 -1.81 0.42 -23.25
CA ILE A 316 -1.09 1.66 -22.92
C ILE A 316 -0.30 1.49 -21.62
N ALA A 317 -0.94 0.98 -20.57
CA ALA A 317 -0.28 0.73 -19.29
C ALA A 317 0.89 -0.25 -19.44
N ALA A 318 0.71 -1.31 -20.23
CA ALA A 318 1.74 -2.30 -20.46
C ALA A 318 2.97 -1.73 -21.15
N PHE A 319 2.84 -0.77 -22.07
CA PHE A 319 3.98 -0.08 -22.69
C PHE A 319 4.54 1.07 -21.85
N SER A 320 3.72 1.70 -21.01
CA SER A 320 4.11 2.85 -20.19
C SER A 320 4.84 2.47 -18.90
N GLU A 321 4.58 1.29 -18.35
CA GLU A 321 5.21 0.84 -17.12
C GLU A 321 6.52 0.08 -17.39
N GLU A 322 7.66 0.73 -17.12
CA GLU A 322 8.98 0.08 -16.99
C GLU A 322 9.13 -0.72 -15.68
N ARG A 323 8.07 -0.83 -14.88
CA ARG A 323 8.16 -1.47 -13.57
C ARG A 323 8.37 -2.98 -13.71
N LEU A 324 9.39 -3.47 -13.00
CA LEU A 324 9.60 -4.88 -12.69
C LEU A 324 8.39 -5.41 -11.90
N PHE A 325 7.42 -6.00 -12.60
CA PHE A 325 6.32 -6.70 -11.95
C PHE A 325 6.87 -7.87 -11.13
N SER A 326 6.39 -8.01 -9.90
CA SER A 326 6.67 -9.16 -9.06
C SER A 326 5.76 -10.30 -9.52
N LEU A 327 6.05 -10.85 -10.69
CA LEU A 327 5.39 -12.04 -11.18
C LEU A 327 5.59 -13.18 -10.16
N PRO A 328 4.61 -14.06 -9.96
CA PRO A 328 4.88 -15.41 -9.48
C PRO A 328 6.03 -15.94 -10.35
N GLN A 329 7.11 -16.45 -9.76
CA GLN A 329 8.21 -17.04 -10.52
C GLN A 329 7.70 -18.25 -11.31
N MET A 330 7.18 -18.00 -12.52
CA MET A 330 6.90 -18.98 -13.57
C MET A 330 8.22 -19.13 -14.32
N ALA A 331 9.13 -19.92 -13.77
CA ALA A 331 10.44 -20.17 -14.37
C ALA A 331 10.61 -21.67 -14.57
N SER A 332 10.02 -22.19 -15.63
CA SER A 332 10.41 -23.49 -16.18
C SER A 332 10.43 -23.42 -17.71
N SER A 333 11.40 -24.08 -18.33
CA SER A 333 11.79 -23.83 -19.73
C SER A 333 11.38 -24.94 -20.71
N THR A 334 10.54 -25.90 -20.31
CA THR A 334 10.09 -26.94 -21.23
C THR A 334 8.74 -26.60 -21.87
N LYS A 335 8.53 -27.03 -23.13
CA LYS A 335 7.30 -26.72 -23.88
C LYS A 335 6.03 -27.27 -23.23
N ASP A 336 6.13 -28.41 -22.55
CA ASP A 336 5.00 -29.02 -21.84
C ASP A 336 4.63 -28.23 -20.57
N GLU A 337 5.60 -27.53 -19.97
CA GLU A 337 5.36 -26.65 -18.82
C GLU A 337 4.65 -25.35 -19.19
N ALA A 338 4.79 -24.86 -20.42
CA ALA A 338 4.10 -23.63 -20.85
C ALA A 338 2.57 -23.76 -20.78
N SER A 339 2.04 -24.96 -21.05
CA SER A 339 0.61 -25.25 -20.87
C SER A 339 0.22 -25.30 -19.40
N ASP A 340 1.06 -25.88 -18.55
CA ASP A 340 0.82 -25.96 -17.09
C ASP A 340 0.88 -24.57 -16.44
N ASP A 341 1.80 -23.70 -16.89
CA ASP A 341 1.93 -22.33 -16.41
C ASP A 341 0.71 -21.46 -16.77
N ALA A 342 0.16 -21.62 -17.97
CA ALA A 342 -1.07 -20.96 -18.36
C ALA A 342 -2.27 -21.38 -17.48
N ILE A 343 -2.38 -22.69 -17.20
CA ILE A 343 -3.43 -23.23 -16.31
C ILE A 343 -3.26 -22.69 -14.89
N ARG A 344 -2.04 -22.69 -14.35
CA ARG A 344 -1.75 -22.13 -13.02
C ARG A 344 -2.09 -20.65 -12.94
N PHE A 345 -1.76 -19.89 -13.98
CA PHE A 345 -2.10 -18.48 -14.05
C PHE A 345 -3.62 -18.26 -14.10
N GLU A 346 -4.33 -19.06 -14.89
CA GLU A 346 -5.80 -19.05 -14.93
C GLU A 346 -6.41 -19.34 -13.56
N THR A 347 -6.00 -20.42 -12.90
CA THR A 347 -6.45 -20.76 -11.53
C THR A 347 -6.19 -19.61 -10.55
N TYR A 348 -5.05 -18.93 -10.65
CA TYR A 348 -4.73 -17.78 -9.80
C TYR A 348 -5.70 -16.60 -10.02
N VAL A 349 -5.98 -16.25 -11.27
CA VAL A 349 -6.92 -15.16 -11.60
C VAL A 349 -8.33 -15.51 -11.14
N MET A 350 -8.78 -16.75 -11.36
CA MET A 350 -10.10 -17.21 -10.91
C MET A 350 -10.21 -17.18 -9.37
N TRP A 351 -9.17 -17.62 -8.65
CA TRP A 351 -9.13 -17.56 -7.19
C TRP A 351 -9.24 -16.11 -6.68
N ARG A 352 -8.48 -15.17 -7.27
CA ARG A 352 -8.55 -13.76 -6.89
C ARG A 352 -9.92 -13.16 -7.14
N THR A 353 -10.56 -13.55 -8.24
CA THR A 353 -11.90 -13.13 -8.60
C THR A 353 -12.94 -13.64 -7.61
N CYS A 354 -12.89 -14.93 -7.26
CA CYS A 354 -13.72 -15.51 -6.20
C CYS A 354 -13.54 -14.76 -4.87
N LYS A 355 -12.30 -14.52 -4.45
CA LYS A 355 -12.02 -13.79 -3.20
C LYS A 355 -12.53 -12.35 -3.24
N TRP A 356 -12.38 -11.67 -4.38
CA TRP A 356 -12.93 -10.33 -4.55
C TRP A 356 -14.47 -10.33 -4.45
N LEU A 357 -15.14 -11.31 -5.06
CA LEU A 357 -16.59 -11.48 -4.97
C LEU A 357 -17.08 -11.82 -3.56
N GLU A 358 -16.35 -12.63 -2.81
CA GLU A 358 -16.67 -12.92 -1.39
C GLU A 358 -16.58 -11.65 -0.54
N LEU A 359 -15.51 -10.87 -0.69
CA LEU A 359 -15.27 -9.66 0.09
C LEU A 359 -16.27 -8.54 -0.25
N ASN A 360 -16.64 -8.42 -1.53
CA ASN A 360 -17.54 -7.36 -2.00
C ASN A 360 -19.00 -7.81 -2.14
N GLY A 361 -19.29 -9.09 -1.87
CA GLY A 361 -20.61 -9.69 -2.05
C GLY A 361 -21.71 -9.04 -1.21
N ARG A 362 -21.35 -8.39 -0.09
CA ARG A 362 -22.29 -7.67 0.77
C ARG A 362 -22.76 -6.33 0.20
N ILE A 363 -22.09 -5.79 -0.82
CA ILE A 363 -22.30 -4.41 -1.32
C ILE A 363 -22.83 -4.40 -2.77
N ARG A 364 -23.32 -5.56 -3.27
CA ARG A 364 -23.69 -5.78 -4.68
C ARG A 364 -24.68 -4.77 -5.28
N HIS A 365 -25.49 -4.10 -4.45
CA HIS A 365 -26.55 -3.20 -4.92
C HIS A 365 -26.16 -1.72 -4.99
N THR A 366 -24.92 -1.36 -4.72
CA THR A 366 -24.49 0.04 -4.75
C THR A 366 -23.89 0.43 -6.10
N THR A 367 -24.10 1.67 -6.52
CA THR A 367 -23.38 2.25 -7.69
C THR A 367 -21.86 2.20 -7.51
N HIS A 368 -21.40 2.24 -6.27
CA HIS A 368 -19.99 2.07 -5.90
C HIS A 368 -19.45 0.68 -6.29
N PHE A 369 -20.25 -0.39 -6.15
CA PHE A 369 -19.84 -1.74 -6.51
C PHE A 369 -19.48 -1.88 -7.99
N HIS A 370 -20.23 -1.23 -8.88
CA HIS A 370 -19.93 -1.25 -10.31
C HIS A 370 -18.58 -0.60 -10.62
N ARG A 371 -18.27 0.54 -9.99
CA ARG A 371 -16.98 1.22 -10.15
C ARG A 371 -15.82 0.37 -9.63
N GLU A 372 -15.97 -0.23 -8.46
CA GLU A 372 -14.95 -1.14 -7.88
C GLU A 372 -14.77 -2.40 -8.74
N LYS A 373 -15.85 -2.93 -9.31
CA LYS A 373 -15.83 -4.07 -10.24
C LYS A 373 -15.01 -3.73 -11.50
N ILE A 374 -15.26 -2.57 -12.11
CA ILE A 374 -14.49 -2.11 -13.28
C ILE A 374 -13.02 -1.92 -12.92
N ALA A 375 -12.72 -1.28 -11.79
CA ALA A 375 -11.35 -1.08 -11.33
C ALA A 375 -10.62 -2.40 -11.09
N PHE A 376 -11.31 -3.40 -10.50
CA PHE A 376 -10.78 -4.75 -10.33
C PHE A 376 -10.51 -5.44 -11.68
N ILE A 377 -11.46 -5.40 -12.61
CA ILE A 377 -11.29 -5.97 -13.96
C ILE A 377 -10.09 -5.32 -14.65
N GLN A 378 -9.99 -3.99 -14.64
CA GLN A 378 -8.87 -3.28 -15.24
C GLN A 378 -7.53 -3.73 -14.66
N SER A 379 -7.45 -3.90 -13.34
CA SER A 379 -6.26 -4.39 -12.65
C SER A 379 -5.84 -5.79 -13.12
N GLU A 380 -6.80 -6.71 -13.25
CA GLU A 380 -6.49 -8.08 -13.71
C GLU A 380 -6.16 -8.12 -15.21
N VAL A 381 -6.88 -7.37 -16.05
CA VAL A 381 -6.58 -7.28 -17.49
C VAL A 381 -5.19 -6.67 -17.73
N ASN A 382 -4.80 -5.64 -16.99
CA ASN A 382 -3.45 -5.08 -17.04
C ASN A 382 -2.39 -6.15 -16.77
N ASN A 383 -2.61 -6.97 -15.73
CA ASN A 383 -1.71 -8.05 -15.37
C ASN A 383 -1.65 -9.13 -16.48
N ILE A 384 -2.79 -9.53 -17.04
CA ILE A 384 -2.87 -10.51 -18.13
C ILE A 384 -2.14 -10.00 -19.39
N VAL A 385 -2.41 -8.76 -19.81
CA VAL A 385 -1.77 -8.13 -20.98
C VAL A 385 -0.26 -8.03 -20.80
N MET A 386 0.21 -7.71 -19.59
CA MET A 386 1.64 -7.72 -19.28
C MET A 386 2.27 -9.11 -19.44
N ASN A 387 1.61 -10.17 -19.00
CA ASN A 387 2.11 -11.54 -19.18
C ASN A 387 2.19 -11.94 -20.66
N VAL A 388 1.25 -11.48 -21.50
CA VAL A 388 1.33 -11.67 -22.95
C VAL A 388 2.48 -10.88 -23.57
N ARG A 389 2.70 -9.63 -23.14
CA ARG A 389 3.82 -8.79 -23.59
C ARG A 389 5.18 -9.45 -23.33
N TYR A 390 5.33 -10.08 -22.16
CA TYR A 390 6.55 -10.82 -21.79
C TYR A 390 6.61 -12.25 -22.33
N LYS A 391 5.65 -12.67 -23.16
CA LYS A 391 5.56 -14.03 -23.74
C LYS A 391 5.45 -15.15 -22.69
N LEU A 392 4.93 -14.83 -21.50
CA LEU A 392 4.63 -15.81 -20.46
C LEU A 392 3.25 -16.44 -20.63
N LEU A 393 2.39 -15.80 -21.43
CA LEU A 393 1.05 -16.25 -21.72
C LEU A 393 0.77 -16.08 -23.21
N SER A 394 0.16 -17.08 -23.85
CA SER A 394 -0.28 -16.94 -25.23
C SER A 394 -1.50 -16.02 -25.32
N PRO A 395 -1.71 -15.30 -26.45
CA PRO A 395 -2.92 -14.49 -26.65
C PRO A 395 -4.21 -15.29 -26.47
N SER A 396 -4.24 -16.54 -26.95
CA SER A 396 -5.40 -17.42 -26.82
C SER A 396 -5.69 -17.80 -25.37
N ALA A 397 -4.68 -18.14 -24.57
CA ALA A 397 -4.86 -18.45 -23.16
C ALA A 397 -5.28 -17.21 -22.37
N ALA A 398 -4.68 -16.06 -22.66
CA ALA A 398 -5.05 -14.78 -22.07
C ALA A 398 -6.50 -14.39 -22.36
N SER A 399 -6.95 -14.55 -23.61
CA SER A 399 -8.34 -14.31 -24.00
C SER A 399 -9.30 -15.21 -23.22
N ARG A 400 -9.02 -16.51 -23.13
CA ARG A 400 -9.79 -17.46 -22.31
C ARG A 400 -9.88 -17.01 -20.85
N ILE A 401 -8.75 -16.63 -20.24
CA ILE A 401 -8.70 -16.18 -18.84
C ILE A 401 -9.54 -14.92 -18.63
N ILE A 402 -9.45 -13.93 -19.54
CA ILE A 402 -10.25 -12.70 -19.47
C ILE A 402 -11.75 -13.02 -19.62
N HIS A 403 -12.09 -13.99 -20.48
CA HIS A 403 -13.47 -14.42 -20.67
C HIS A 403 -14.01 -15.13 -19.41
N SER A 404 -13.25 -16.04 -18.80
CA SER A 404 -13.60 -16.68 -17.53
C SER A 404 -13.76 -15.67 -16.39
N LEU A 405 -12.87 -14.67 -16.32
CA LEU A 405 -12.94 -13.55 -15.38
C LEU A 405 -14.24 -12.76 -15.54
N ALA A 406 -14.58 -12.42 -16.79
CA ALA A 406 -15.80 -11.69 -17.13
C ALA A 406 -17.07 -12.47 -16.75
N ALA A 407 -17.10 -13.77 -17.02
CA ALA A 407 -18.21 -14.65 -16.65
C ALA A 407 -18.41 -14.75 -15.14
N MET A 408 -17.33 -14.97 -14.37
CA MET A 408 -17.40 -15.02 -12.90
C MET A 408 -17.92 -13.72 -12.30
N LEU A 409 -17.56 -12.59 -12.90
CA LEU A 409 -18.03 -11.28 -12.48
C LEU A 409 -19.44 -10.97 -13.00
N SER A 410 -20.07 -11.83 -13.79
CA SER A 410 -21.37 -11.58 -14.43
C SER A 410 -21.33 -10.30 -15.27
N LEU A 411 -20.37 -10.22 -16.19
CA LEU A 411 -20.43 -9.26 -17.30
C LEU A 411 -21.24 -9.86 -18.44
N ASP A 412 -21.83 -9.00 -19.27
CA ASP A 412 -22.48 -9.44 -20.49
C ASP A 412 -21.43 -10.02 -21.44
N LEU A 413 -21.71 -11.18 -22.00
CA LEU A 413 -20.83 -11.88 -22.95
C LEU A 413 -21.57 -11.98 -24.28
N ALA A 414 -20.88 -11.68 -25.39
CA ALA A 414 -21.45 -11.83 -26.73
C ALA A 414 -21.71 -13.30 -27.07
N VAL A 415 -20.88 -14.20 -26.54
CA VAL A 415 -21.02 -15.65 -26.68
C VAL A 415 -20.92 -16.26 -25.28
N PRO A 416 -21.90 -17.09 -24.85
CA PRO A 416 -21.82 -17.76 -23.56
C PRO A 416 -20.61 -18.69 -23.52
N LEU A 417 -19.95 -18.78 -22.36
CA LEU A 417 -18.86 -19.71 -22.17
C LEU A 417 -19.33 -21.17 -22.30
N PRO A 418 -18.51 -22.05 -22.90
CA PRO A 418 -18.74 -23.48 -22.80
C PRO A 418 -18.74 -23.88 -21.31
N GLN A 419 -19.69 -24.72 -20.90
CA GLN A 419 -19.79 -25.23 -19.53
C GLN A 419 -18.85 -26.42 -19.33
N ASP A 420 -17.57 -26.26 -19.68
CA ASP A 420 -16.54 -27.30 -19.61
C ASP A 420 -15.54 -27.09 -18.45
N THR A 421 -15.74 -26.03 -17.66
CA THR A 421 -14.86 -25.65 -16.56
C THR A 421 -15.60 -25.75 -15.23
N ILE A 422 -15.02 -26.50 -14.28
CA ILE A 422 -15.54 -26.66 -12.91
C ILE A 422 -14.59 -25.93 -11.96
N ILE A 423 -15.16 -25.13 -11.05
CA ILE A 423 -14.40 -24.45 -10.00
C ILE A 423 -14.69 -25.13 -8.67
N LEU A 424 -13.64 -25.66 -8.04
CA LEU A 424 -13.72 -26.29 -6.72
C LEU A 424 -13.21 -25.33 -5.64
N THR A 425 -14.02 -25.12 -4.60
CA THR A 425 -13.69 -24.25 -3.48
C THR A 425 -13.74 -25.02 -2.16
N GLY A 426 -13.09 -24.50 -1.11
CA GLY A 426 -13.14 -25.10 0.23
C GLY A 426 -12.28 -26.36 0.41
N MET A 427 -11.35 -26.64 -0.51
CA MET A 427 -10.47 -27.80 -0.39
C MET A 427 -9.44 -27.66 0.75
N ARG A 428 -8.81 -28.75 1.16
CA ARG A 428 -7.71 -28.70 2.13
C ARG A 428 -6.45 -28.10 1.48
N LYS A 429 -5.61 -27.43 2.28
CA LYS A 429 -4.34 -26.82 1.80
C LYS A 429 -3.33 -27.84 1.25
N SER A 430 -3.48 -29.12 1.59
CA SER A 430 -2.66 -30.23 1.11
C SER A 430 -3.10 -30.81 -0.24
N VAL A 431 -4.23 -30.34 -0.80
CA VAL A 431 -4.70 -30.81 -2.10
C VAL A 431 -3.75 -30.36 -3.22
N THR A 432 -3.45 -31.27 -4.13
CA THR A 432 -2.57 -31.05 -5.29
C THR A 432 -3.34 -31.35 -6.58
N CYS A 433 -2.80 -30.93 -7.73
CA CYS A 433 -3.37 -31.27 -9.04
C CYS A 433 -3.55 -32.78 -9.24
N ASN A 434 -2.63 -33.61 -8.73
CA ASN A 434 -2.73 -35.07 -8.83
C ASN A 434 -3.87 -35.63 -7.99
N HIS A 435 -4.11 -35.08 -6.80
CA HIS A 435 -5.25 -35.48 -5.98
C HIS A 435 -6.57 -35.20 -6.72
N LEU A 436 -6.71 -34.01 -7.31
CA LEU A 436 -7.91 -33.68 -8.09
C LEU A 436 -8.08 -34.53 -9.33
N ARG A 437 -7.01 -34.72 -10.12
CA ARG A 437 -7.06 -35.56 -11.32
C ARG A 437 -7.46 -37.00 -10.97
N ASN A 438 -6.88 -37.56 -9.91
CA ASN A 438 -7.21 -38.92 -9.47
C ASN A 438 -8.64 -39.05 -8.93
N TYR A 439 -9.16 -38.00 -8.29
CA TYR A 439 -10.53 -37.98 -7.78
C TYR A 439 -11.57 -37.82 -8.89
N LEU A 440 -11.31 -36.90 -9.84
CA LEU A 440 -12.25 -36.57 -10.91
C LEU A 440 -12.13 -37.48 -12.15
N LYS A 441 -11.13 -38.37 -12.23
CA LYS A 441 -10.95 -39.28 -13.38
C LYS A 441 -12.19 -40.15 -13.65
N GLU A 442 -12.98 -40.42 -12.61
CA GLU A 442 -14.21 -41.21 -12.70
C GLU A 442 -15.36 -40.42 -13.34
N CYS A 443 -15.27 -39.08 -13.33
CA CYS A 443 -16.26 -38.18 -13.90
C CYS A 443 -16.06 -37.90 -15.40
N GLY A 444 -14.90 -38.25 -15.97
CA GLY A 444 -14.60 -38.06 -17.39
C GLY A 444 -13.14 -37.73 -17.68
N ASP A 445 -12.85 -37.42 -18.94
CA ASP A 445 -11.51 -37.00 -19.37
C ASP A 445 -11.23 -35.54 -18.97
N ILE A 446 -10.11 -35.33 -18.29
CA ILE A 446 -9.73 -34.04 -17.72
C ILE A 446 -8.61 -33.44 -18.57
N LYS A 447 -8.97 -32.48 -19.43
CA LYS A 447 -8.00 -31.78 -20.29
C LYS A 447 -6.95 -30.99 -19.50
N ALA A 448 -7.36 -30.37 -18.41
CA ALA A 448 -6.52 -29.47 -17.62
C ALA A 448 -6.98 -29.47 -16.16
N VAL A 449 -6.04 -29.34 -15.22
CA VAL A 449 -6.33 -29.19 -13.79
C VAL A 449 -5.30 -28.25 -13.16
N GLY A 450 -5.74 -27.31 -12.33
CA GLY A 450 -4.86 -26.35 -11.69
C GLY A 450 -5.28 -26.10 -10.26
N VAL A 451 -4.33 -26.12 -9.31
CA VAL A 451 -4.61 -25.86 -7.89
C VAL A 451 -3.77 -24.69 -7.42
N GLN A 452 -4.41 -23.73 -6.75
CA GLN A 452 -3.72 -22.57 -6.20
C GLN A 452 -2.85 -22.98 -5.00
N ARG A 453 -1.51 -22.93 -5.16
CA ARG A 453 -0.57 -23.31 -4.11
C ARG A 453 -0.65 -22.38 -2.89
N GLY A 454 -0.62 -22.97 -1.70
CA GLY A 454 -0.47 -22.25 -0.43
C GLY A 454 -1.68 -21.44 0.03
N GLN A 455 -2.81 -21.46 -0.70
CA GLN A 455 -3.98 -20.61 -0.43
C GLN A 455 -5.27 -21.45 -0.50
N HIS A 456 -5.82 -21.78 0.67
CA HIS A 456 -7.26 -21.98 0.93
C HIS A 456 -8.09 -22.94 0.04
N GLY A 457 -7.47 -23.88 -0.68
CA GLY A 457 -8.23 -24.96 -1.32
C GLY A 457 -9.10 -24.52 -2.49
N PHE A 458 -8.48 -23.85 -3.44
CA PHE A 458 -9.12 -23.45 -4.70
C PHE A 458 -8.43 -24.14 -5.87
N GLY A 459 -9.20 -24.65 -6.82
CA GLY A 459 -8.69 -25.31 -8.01
C GLY A 459 -9.75 -25.86 -8.93
#